data_AF-A0A4D4MXA1-F1
#
_entry.id   AF-A0A4D4MXA1-F1
#
_cell.length_a   1.000
_cell.length_b   1.000
_cell.length_c   1.000
_cell.angle_alpha   90.00
_cell.angle_beta   90.00
_cell.angle_gamma   90.00
#
_symmetry.space_group_name_H-M   'P 1'
#
loop_
_entity.id
_entity.type
_entity.pdbx_description
1 polymer ?
#
loop_
_entity_poly.entity_id
_entity_poly.type
_entity_poly.pdbx_seq_one_letter_code
_entity_poly.pdbx_strand_id
1 'polypeptide(L)'
;MEPNEKATLANSFLRSCNTAFVKYADEVKVDSLTKEAEDRFGLGGDNWKTGIISFDGSVPASGGPNTAANMIGQGEVQMNPLNMASVTATAMTGAFRQPYLVPRSLDDREFAAAKGLASNTVTQLKAMMRLTATQGTAAGVMAGLGGDIGAKTGSAEVDGQAKSNSWFTGYRNDIAAAATTEEGGHGGDAAGPIVAAVLRTGG
;
A
#
# COMPACT_ATOMS: atom_id res chain seq x y z
N MET A 1 2.65 7.52 -21.81
CA MET A 1 3.35 8.65 -21.16
C MET A 1 4.78 8.64 -21.66
N GLU A 2 5.31 9.79 -22.10
CA GLU A 2 6.72 9.90 -22.52
C GLU A 2 7.69 9.63 -21.35
N PRO A 3 8.87 9.03 -21.60
CA PRO A 3 9.93 8.88 -20.60
C PRO A 3 10.36 10.23 -20.00
N ASN A 4 10.66 10.24 -18.69
CA ASN A 4 11.20 11.40 -17.99
C ASN A 4 12.51 11.07 -17.29
N GLU A 5 13.63 11.36 -17.95
CA GLU A 5 14.99 11.08 -17.45
C GLU A 5 15.36 11.91 -16.21
N LYS A 6 14.60 12.97 -15.90
CA LYS A 6 14.80 13.83 -14.71
C LYS A 6 13.67 13.65 -13.70
N ALA A 7 13.00 12.50 -13.69
CA ALA A 7 11.92 12.23 -12.77
C ALA A 7 12.40 12.22 -11.31
N THR A 8 11.78 13.07 -10.47
CA THR A 8 11.88 12.98 -9.02
C THR A 8 11.19 11.70 -8.53
N LEU A 9 11.45 11.28 -7.29
CA LEU A 9 10.73 10.16 -6.68
C LEU A 9 9.21 10.39 -6.70
N ALA A 10 8.75 11.62 -6.45
CA ALA A 10 7.34 11.99 -6.54
C ALA A 10 6.76 11.81 -7.96
N ASN A 11 7.50 12.21 -9.00
CA ASN A 11 7.10 11.99 -10.40
C ASN A 11 6.97 10.50 -10.74
N SER A 12 7.90 9.68 -10.24
CA SER A 12 7.85 8.24 -10.44
C SER A 12 6.72 7.58 -9.66
N PHE A 13 6.49 8.02 -8.43
CA PHE A 13 5.43 7.53 -7.55
C PHE A 13 4.04 7.78 -8.15
N LEU A 14 3.76 9.01 -8.61
CA LEU A 14 2.45 9.37 -9.18
C LEU A 14 2.15 8.65 -10.51
N ARG A 15 3.20 8.25 -11.24
CA ARG A 15 3.10 7.50 -12.51
C ARG A 15 3.16 5.99 -12.32
N SER A 16 3.37 5.50 -11.10
CA SER A 16 3.60 4.08 -10.81
C SER A 16 4.76 3.46 -11.61
N CYS A 17 5.87 4.19 -11.74
CA CYS A 17 7.01 3.77 -12.56
C CYS A 17 7.91 2.78 -11.80
N ASN A 18 7.83 1.49 -12.15
CA ASN A 18 8.58 0.41 -11.49
C ASN A 18 10.11 0.60 -11.58
N THR A 19 10.63 1.04 -12.73
CA THR A 19 12.08 1.20 -12.96
C THR A 19 12.73 2.19 -11.98
N ALA A 20 11.97 3.18 -11.53
CA ALA A 20 12.44 4.15 -10.55
C ALA A 20 12.60 3.59 -9.13
N PHE A 21 11.94 2.48 -8.79
CA PHE A 21 12.14 1.78 -7.52
C PHE A 21 13.22 0.72 -7.66
N VAL A 22 13.21 -0.03 -8.77
CA VAL A 22 14.21 -1.07 -9.06
C VAL A 22 15.64 -0.51 -9.10
N LYS A 23 15.85 0.74 -9.55
CA LYS A 23 17.18 1.37 -9.53
C LYS A 23 17.81 1.50 -8.14
N TYR A 24 17.00 1.43 -7.08
CA TYR A 24 17.46 1.49 -5.69
C TYR A 24 17.70 0.09 -5.09
N ALA A 25 17.51 -0.99 -5.85
CA ALA A 25 17.68 -2.36 -5.35
C ALA A 25 19.09 -2.65 -4.83
N ASP A 26 20.11 -2.07 -5.48
CA ASP A 26 21.51 -2.21 -5.06
C ASP A 26 21.87 -1.33 -3.85
N GLU A 27 21.00 -0.37 -3.48
CA GLU A 27 21.22 0.54 -2.34
C GLU A 27 20.62 0.00 -1.03
N VAL A 28 19.80 -1.05 -1.09
CA VAL A 28 19.15 -1.66 0.07
C VAL A 28 19.81 -2.99 0.43
N LYS A 29 19.83 -3.33 1.72
CA LYS A 29 20.24 -4.67 2.16
C LYS A 29 19.10 -5.66 1.90
N VAL A 30 19.45 -6.93 1.72
CA VAL A 30 18.52 -8.05 1.46
C VAL A 30 17.31 -8.08 2.40
N ASP A 31 17.50 -7.71 3.67
CA ASP A 31 16.48 -7.72 4.72
C ASP A 31 15.87 -6.33 5.02
N SER A 32 16.23 -5.29 4.25
CA SER A 32 15.79 -3.91 4.53
C SER A 32 14.28 -3.77 4.38
N LEU A 33 13.69 -4.39 3.36
CA LEU A 33 12.25 -4.34 3.13
C LEU A 33 11.48 -5.11 4.21
N THR A 34 12.00 -6.27 4.62
CA THR A 34 11.45 -7.09 5.71
C THR A 34 11.44 -6.31 7.01
N LYS A 35 12.58 -5.74 7.40
CA LYS A 35 12.71 -4.93 8.62
C LYS A 35 11.81 -3.70 8.59
N GLU A 36 11.69 -3.03 7.44
CA GLU A 36 10.79 -1.87 7.32
C GLU A 36 9.33 -2.31 7.50
N ALA A 37 8.91 -3.42 6.90
CA ALA A 37 7.57 -3.97 7.03
C ALA A 37 7.24 -4.36 8.49
N GLU A 38 8.17 -5.04 9.17
CA GLU A 38 8.03 -5.44 10.58
C GLU A 38 8.06 -4.23 11.52
N ASP A 39 9.13 -3.44 11.49
CA ASP A 39 9.37 -2.38 12.47
C ASP A 39 8.40 -1.20 12.34
N ARG A 40 7.95 -0.89 11.11
CA ARG A 40 7.20 0.34 10.83
C ARG A 40 5.74 0.08 10.54
N PHE A 41 5.43 -1.04 9.90
CA PHE A 41 4.08 -1.38 9.46
C PHE A 41 3.49 -2.58 10.19
N GLY A 42 4.24 -3.21 11.12
CA GLY A 42 3.76 -4.30 11.95
C GLY A 42 3.43 -5.57 11.19
N LEU A 43 3.98 -5.77 9.99
CA LEU A 43 3.71 -6.91 9.10
C LEU A 43 4.73 -8.03 9.32
N GLY A 44 4.37 -9.27 9.03
CA GLY A 44 5.27 -10.43 9.05
C GLY A 44 5.50 -11.06 10.43
N GLY A 45 4.79 -10.58 11.45
CA GLY A 45 4.89 -11.08 12.83
C GLY A 45 3.98 -12.26 13.13
N ASP A 46 3.06 -12.60 12.22
CA ASP A 46 2.01 -13.63 12.39
C ASP A 46 1.18 -13.44 13.69
N ASN A 47 1.05 -12.19 14.10
CA ASN A 47 0.43 -11.80 15.36
C ASN A 47 -0.74 -10.83 15.17
N TRP A 48 -1.20 -10.61 13.94
CA TRP A 48 -2.40 -9.83 13.68
C TRP A 48 -3.64 -10.53 14.22
N LYS A 49 -4.41 -9.84 15.06
CA LYS A 49 -5.64 -10.36 15.66
C LYS A 49 -6.84 -9.52 15.27
N THR A 50 -7.45 -9.82 14.13
CA THR A 50 -8.59 -9.06 13.58
C THR A 50 -9.93 -9.46 14.18
N GLY A 51 -10.01 -10.60 14.87
CA GLY A 51 -11.29 -11.17 15.35
C GLY A 51 -11.94 -12.18 14.43
N ILE A 52 -11.41 -12.34 13.23
CA ILE A 52 -11.75 -13.41 12.30
C ILE A 52 -10.46 -14.06 11.81
N ILE A 53 -10.59 -15.17 11.09
CA ILE A 53 -9.45 -15.76 10.38
C ILE A 53 -8.98 -14.75 9.33
N SER A 54 -7.71 -14.35 9.42
CA SER A 54 -7.05 -13.44 8.50
C SER A 54 -5.57 -13.80 8.46
N PHE A 55 -4.93 -13.46 7.34
CA PHE A 55 -3.49 -13.63 7.15
C PHE A 55 -2.76 -12.32 7.51
N ASP A 56 -1.63 -12.42 8.21
CA ASP A 56 -0.71 -11.28 8.35
C ASP A 56 0.14 -11.17 7.09
N GLY A 57 0.28 -9.95 6.56
CA GLY A 57 1.04 -9.73 5.34
C GLY A 57 2.51 -10.14 5.51
N SER A 58 3.15 -10.58 4.43
CA SER A 58 4.53 -11.06 4.43
C SER A 58 5.38 -10.31 3.41
N VAL A 59 6.57 -9.86 3.83
CA VAL A 59 7.61 -9.24 2.99
C VAL A 59 8.92 -9.98 3.25
N PRO A 60 9.10 -11.19 2.68
CA PRO A 60 10.27 -11.99 2.99
C PRO A 60 11.55 -11.35 2.44
N ALA A 61 12.67 -11.60 3.13
CA ALA A 61 13.98 -11.12 2.69
C ALA A 61 14.36 -11.83 1.39
N SER A 62 14.81 -11.08 0.39
CA SER A 62 15.13 -11.64 -0.91
C SER A 62 16.37 -10.98 -1.51
N GLY A 63 17.21 -11.78 -2.15
CA GLY A 63 18.48 -11.35 -2.74
C GLY A 63 18.46 -11.32 -4.26
N GLY A 64 19.41 -10.59 -4.85
CA GLY A 64 19.60 -10.54 -6.30
C GLY A 64 18.38 -9.98 -7.04
N PRO A 65 17.96 -10.57 -8.18
CA PRO A 65 16.79 -10.11 -8.94
C PRO A 65 15.49 -10.06 -8.11
N ASN A 66 15.37 -10.90 -7.08
CA ASN A 66 14.17 -10.95 -6.25
C ASN A 66 14.06 -9.72 -5.32
N THR A 67 15.18 -9.05 -4.99
CA THR A 67 15.13 -7.77 -4.27
C THR A 67 14.35 -6.74 -5.09
N ALA A 68 14.64 -6.64 -6.39
CA ALA A 68 13.94 -5.74 -7.29
C ALA A 68 12.45 -6.09 -7.43
N ALA A 69 12.11 -7.38 -7.48
CA ALA A 69 10.71 -7.83 -7.50
C ALA A 69 9.97 -7.42 -6.21
N ASN A 70 10.57 -7.65 -5.04
CA ASN A 70 9.98 -7.26 -3.76
C ASN A 70 9.80 -5.75 -3.62
N MET A 71 10.72 -4.93 -4.16
CA MET A 71 10.60 -3.47 -4.15
C MET A 71 9.39 -2.93 -4.89
N ILE A 72 8.82 -3.70 -5.82
CA ILE A 72 7.62 -3.35 -6.56
C ILE A 72 6.39 -4.17 -6.12
N GLY A 73 6.50 -4.92 -5.02
CA GLY A 73 5.42 -5.75 -4.48
C GLY A 73 5.10 -6.99 -5.32
N GLN A 74 6.08 -7.46 -6.10
CA GLN A 74 6.02 -8.71 -6.86
C GLN A 74 6.86 -9.79 -6.16
N GLY A 75 6.87 -11.01 -6.72
CA GLY A 75 7.63 -12.12 -6.18
C GLY A 75 6.91 -12.75 -4.99
N GLU A 76 7.54 -12.71 -3.82
CA GLU A 76 7.06 -13.42 -2.63
C GLU A 76 6.31 -12.52 -1.63
N VAL A 77 6.14 -11.24 -1.96
CA VAL A 77 5.37 -10.30 -1.14
C VAL A 77 3.89 -10.69 -1.19
N GLN A 78 3.28 -10.87 -0.02
CA GLN A 78 1.87 -11.24 0.10
C GLN A 78 1.15 -10.27 1.02
N MET A 79 0.03 -9.74 0.56
CA MET A 79 -0.79 -8.78 1.31
C MET A 79 -2.27 -9.08 1.09
N ASN A 80 -3.09 -8.80 2.11
CA ASN A 80 -4.54 -8.69 1.97
C ASN A 80 -5.02 -7.22 2.08
N PRO A 81 -6.29 -6.93 1.74
CA PRO A 81 -6.83 -5.57 1.83
C PRO A 81 -6.77 -4.94 3.24
N LEU A 82 -6.93 -5.71 4.32
CA LEU A 82 -6.77 -5.18 5.69
C LEU A 82 -5.33 -4.73 5.93
N ASN A 83 -4.34 -5.49 5.46
CA ASN A 83 -2.94 -5.10 5.54
C ASN A 83 -2.70 -3.76 4.82
N MET A 84 -3.17 -3.64 3.58
CA MET A 84 -2.96 -2.42 2.79
C MET A 84 -3.72 -1.20 3.32
N ALA A 85 -4.88 -1.39 3.94
CA ALA A 85 -5.58 -0.32 4.65
C ALA A 85 -4.76 0.19 5.86
N SER A 86 -4.17 -0.73 6.64
CA SER A 86 -3.26 -0.37 7.75
C SER A 86 -1.98 0.31 7.28
N VAL A 87 -1.36 -0.19 6.20
CA VAL A 87 -0.20 0.45 5.56
C VAL A 87 -0.55 1.89 5.17
N THR A 88 -1.74 2.10 4.62
CA THR A 88 -2.22 3.43 4.23
C THR A 88 -2.49 4.33 5.42
N ALA A 89 -3.12 3.81 6.47
CA ALA A 89 -3.32 4.53 7.74
C ALA A 89 -1.98 4.94 8.38
N THR A 90 -0.99 4.05 8.34
CA THR A 90 0.36 4.29 8.85
C THR A 90 1.06 5.35 8.00
N ALA A 91 0.95 5.28 6.68
CA ALA A 91 1.51 6.26 5.76
C ALA A 91 0.95 7.68 5.98
N MET A 92 -0.34 7.81 6.33
CA MET A 92 -0.98 9.11 6.54
C MET A 92 -0.84 9.66 7.97
N THR A 93 -0.69 8.80 8.98
CA THR A 93 -0.66 9.22 10.40
C THR A 93 0.73 9.11 11.04
N GLY A 94 1.61 8.30 10.47
CA GLY A 94 2.87 7.88 11.07
C GLY A 94 2.72 6.80 12.14
N ALA A 95 1.51 6.51 12.60
CA ALA A 95 1.26 5.51 13.64
C ALA A 95 0.69 4.24 13.02
N PHE A 96 1.25 3.09 13.40
CA PHE A 96 0.69 1.80 13.04
C PHE A 96 -0.68 1.58 13.69
N ARG A 97 -1.61 1.01 12.93
CA ARG A 97 -2.97 0.70 13.39
C ARG A 97 -3.41 -0.67 12.87
N GLN A 98 -3.40 -1.69 13.71
CA GLN A 98 -3.95 -2.99 13.35
C GLN A 98 -5.48 -2.90 13.16
N PRO A 99 -6.04 -3.28 12.00
CA PRO A 99 -7.48 -3.39 11.82
C PRO A 99 -8.08 -4.54 12.64
N TYR A 100 -9.31 -4.37 13.11
CA TYR A 100 -10.08 -5.43 13.78
C TYR A 100 -11.58 -5.27 13.47
N LEU A 101 -12.26 -6.41 13.34
CA LEU A 101 -13.70 -6.50 13.07
C LEU A 101 -14.48 -6.88 14.33
N VAL A 102 -13.91 -7.75 15.17
CA VAL A 102 -14.54 -8.11 16.45
C VAL A 102 -13.97 -7.23 17.56
N PRO A 103 -14.80 -6.52 18.33
CA PRO A 103 -14.34 -5.65 19.42
C PRO A 103 -13.44 -6.38 20.41
N ARG A 104 -12.32 -5.74 20.79
CA ARG A 104 -11.37 -6.28 21.79
C ARG A 104 -12.01 -6.52 23.16
N SER A 105 -13.04 -5.76 23.52
CA SER A 105 -13.78 -5.93 24.79
C SER A 105 -14.49 -7.28 24.94
N LEU A 106 -14.51 -8.12 23.89
CA LEU A 106 -15.12 -9.44 23.92
C LEU A 106 -14.14 -10.56 24.26
N ASP A 107 -12.82 -10.35 24.08
CA ASP A 107 -11.81 -11.42 24.22
C ASP A 107 -10.44 -10.94 24.71
N ASP A 108 -10.27 -9.65 25.02
CA ASP A 108 -9.06 -9.03 25.57
C ASP A 108 -7.76 -9.30 24.79
N ARG A 109 -7.86 -9.68 23.51
CA ARG A 109 -6.70 -9.97 22.68
C ARG A 109 -5.69 -8.82 22.64
N GLU A 110 -4.42 -9.17 22.60
CA GLU A 110 -3.35 -8.22 22.30
C GLU A 110 -3.27 -7.98 20.79
N PHE A 111 -3.09 -6.72 20.41
CA PHE A 111 -2.84 -6.34 19.02
C PHE A 111 -1.34 -6.26 18.76
N ALA A 112 -0.97 -6.51 17.52
CA ALA A 112 0.35 -6.22 17.01
C ALA A 112 0.71 -4.75 17.28
N ALA A 113 2.00 -4.48 17.38
CA ALA A 113 2.54 -3.14 17.58
C ALA A 113 3.73 -2.93 16.64
N ALA A 114 3.91 -1.69 16.19
CA ALA A 114 5.06 -1.28 15.41
C ALA A 114 5.45 0.16 15.79
N LYS A 115 6.69 0.53 15.51
CA LYS A 115 7.25 1.85 15.84
C LYS A 115 6.58 2.97 15.03
N GLY A 116 6.00 2.64 13.88
CA GLY A 116 5.49 3.62 12.94
C GLY A 116 6.60 4.41 12.24
N LEU A 117 6.20 5.40 11.45
CA LEU A 117 7.06 6.19 10.57
C LEU A 117 7.49 7.51 11.21
N ALA A 118 8.70 7.96 10.87
CA ALA A 118 9.16 9.29 11.23
C ALA A 118 8.31 10.38 10.52
N SER A 119 8.10 11.52 11.20
CA SER A 119 7.21 12.58 10.70
C SER A 119 7.63 13.16 9.34
N ASN A 120 8.93 13.20 9.06
CA ASN A 120 9.45 13.64 7.76
C ASN A 120 9.09 12.65 6.63
N THR A 121 9.15 11.34 6.90
CA THR A 121 8.73 10.29 5.95
C THR A 121 7.23 10.38 5.69
N VAL A 122 6.42 10.55 6.74
CA VAL A 122 4.96 10.76 6.62
C VAL A 122 4.65 11.96 5.73
N THR A 123 5.31 13.10 5.98
CA THR A 123 5.10 14.33 5.20
C THR A 123 5.37 14.11 3.71
N GLN A 124 6.50 13.48 3.39
CA GLN A 124 6.87 13.20 2.00
C GLN A 124 5.95 12.18 1.34
N LEU A 125 5.61 11.09 2.04
CA LEU A 125 4.75 10.04 1.51
C LEU A 125 3.33 10.53 1.27
N LYS A 126 2.76 11.30 2.20
CA LYS A 126 1.44 11.96 2.01
C LYS A 126 1.44 12.86 0.78
N ALA A 127 2.48 13.68 0.61
CA ALA A 127 2.59 14.55 -0.56
C ALA A 127 2.61 13.74 -1.86
N MET A 128 3.38 12.66 -1.92
CA MET A 128 3.43 11.79 -3.10
C MET A 128 2.09 11.07 -3.37
N MET A 129 1.44 10.54 -2.33
CA MET A 129 0.11 9.91 -2.45
C MET A 129 -0.96 10.91 -2.90
N ARG A 130 -0.89 12.17 -2.45
CA ARG A 130 -1.77 13.24 -2.90
C ARG A 130 -1.55 13.56 -4.37
N LEU A 131 -0.30 13.60 -4.84
CA LEU A 131 0.00 13.78 -6.27
C LEU A 131 -0.61 12.65 -7.11
N THR A 132 -0.49 11.39 -6.68
CA THR A 132 -1.13 10.26 -7.37
C THR A 132 -2.65 10.42 -7.46
N ALA A 133 -3.29 10.82 -6.36
CA ALA A 133 -4.75 10.99 -6.28
C ALA A 133 -5.29 12.19 -7.07
N THR A 134 -4.46 13.22 -7.31
CA THR A 134 -4.92 14.47 -7.94
C THR A 134 -4.44 14.64 -9.38
N GLN A 135 -3.31 14.02 -9.73
CA GLN A 135 -2.62 14.25 -11.01
C GLN A 135 -2.04 12.97 -11.62
N GLY A 136 -1.98 11.87 -10.87
CA GLY A 136 -1.37 10.62 -11.30
C GLY A 136 -2.36 9.54 -11.70
N THR A 137 -1.93 8.29 -11.56
CA THR A 137 -2.70 7.11 -11.97
C THR A 137 -4.05 6.95 -11.27
N ALA A 138 -4.24 7.58 -10.11
CA ALA A 138 -5.50 7.53 -9.36
C ALA A 138 -6.44 8.73 -9.61
N ALA A 139 -6.02 9.72 -10.41
CA ALA A 139 -6.75 10.99 -10.55
C ALA A 139 -8.19 10.82 -11.04
N GLY A 140 -8.42 9.93 -12.01
CA GLY A 140 -9.77 9.68 -12.53
C GLY A 140 -10.69 9.03 -11.48
N VAL A 141 -10.18 8.05 -10.73
CA VAL A 141 -10.93 7.32 -9.69
C VAL A 141 -11.27 8.21 -8.49
N MET A 142 -10.30 9.02 -8.07
CA MET A 142 -10.41 9.89 -6.89
C MET A 142 -11.10 11.23 -7.20
N ALA A 143 -11.48 11.47 -8.45
CA ALA A 143 -12.17 12.70 -8.86
C ALA A 143 -13.44 12.93 -8.04
N GLY A 144 -13.64 14.19 -7.63
CA GLY A 144 -14.78 14.62 -6.83
C GLY A 144 -14.66 14.35 -5.32
N LEU A 145 -13.61 13.66 -4.86
CA LEU A 145 -13.31 13.60 -3.42
C LEU A 145 -12.62 14.88 -2.97
N GLY A 146 -13.18 15.52 -1.92
CA GLY A 146 -12.58 16.66 -1.24
C GLY A 146 -11.87 16.28 0.06
N GLY A 147 -11.15 17.24 0.65
CA GLY A 147 -10.43 17.06 1.91
C GLY A 147 -8.98 16.63 1.73
N ASP A 148 -8.42 16.04 2.78
CA ASP A 148 -7.07 15.45 2.74
C ASP A 148 -7.15 14.07 2.11
N ILE A 149 -6.68 13.94 0.87
CA ILE A 149 -6.75 12.71 0.08
C ILE A 149 -5.38 12.28 -0.41
N GLY A 150 -5.20 10.98 -0.53
CA GLY A 150 -4.06 10.35 -1.18
C GLY A 150 -4.37 8.92 -1.59
N ALA A 151 -3.69 8.44 -2.63
CA ALA A 151 -3.94 7.11 -3.16
C ALA A 151 -2.68 6.51 -3.80
N LYS A 152 -2.74 5.20 -4.02
CA LYS A 152 -1.81 4.48 -4.88
C LYS A 152 -2.54 3.35 -5.61
N THR A 153 -2.33 3.28 -6.91
CA THR A 153 -2.76 2.15 -7.76
C THR A 153 -1.72 1.03 -7.72
N GLY A 154 -2.13 -0.21 -7.96
CA GLY A 154 -1.24 -1.35 -8.13
C GLY A 154 -1.81 -2.36 -9.12
N SER A 155 -0.94 -3.19 -9.66
CA SER A 155 -1.26 -4.34 -10.51
C SER A 155 -0.34 -5.47 -10.10
N ALA A 156 -0.89 -6.66 -9.87
CA ALA A 156 -0.11 -7.86 -9.57
C ALA A 156 -0.28 -8.85 -10.72
N GLU A 157 0.84 -9.30 -11.29
CA GLU A 157 0.83 -10.25 -12.40
C GLU A 157 0.81 -11.67 -11.83
N VAL A 158 0.09 -12.57 -12.48
CA VAL A 158 0.00 -13.98 -12.07
C VAL A 158 0.25 -14.85 -13.29
N ASP A 159 1.17 -15.81 -13.16
CA ASP A 159 1.51 -16.73 -14.25
C ASP A 159 0.26 -17.47 -14.74
N GLY A 160 0.04 -17.42 -16.06
CA GLY A 160 -1.11 -18.05 -16.71
C GLY A 160 -2.41 -17.25 -16.67
N GLN A 161 -2.45 -16.08 -16.03
CA GLN A 161 -3.58 -15.16 -16.10
C GLN A 161 -3.45 -14.17 -17.26
N ALA A 162 -4.56 -13.89 -17.95
CA ALA A 162 -4.58 -12.94 -19.05
C ALA A 162 -4.69 -11.48 -18.58
N LYS A 163 -5.20 -11.26 -17.37
CA LYS A 163 -5.35 -9.95 -16.74
C LYS A 163 -4.70 -9.98 -15.37
N SER A 164 -3.97 -8.91 -15.04
CA SER A 164 -3.43 -8.71 -13.71
C SER A 164 -4.54 -8.60 -12.65
N ASN A 165 -4.19 -8.91 -11.40
CA ASN A 165 -5.02 -8.57 -10.26
C ASN A 165 -4.94 -7.06 -10.01
N SER A 166 -6.10 -6.40 -9.95
CA SER A 166 -6.22 -4.97 -9.74
C SER A 166 -6.10 -4.65 -8.27
N TRP A 167 -5.15 -3.78 -7.88
CA TRP A 167 -5.00 -3.28 -6.50
C TRP A 167 -5.18 -1.78 -6.40
N PHE A 168 -5.85 -1.32 -5.35
CA PHE A 168 -5.93 0.11 -5.04
C PHE A 168 -5.94 0.32 -3.54
N THR A 169 -5.25 1.36 -3.08
CA THR A 169 -5.36 1.83 -1.71
C THR A 169 -5.38 3.34 -1.65
N GLY A 170 -6.09 3.88 -0.66
CA GLY A 170 -6.18 5.33 -0.49
C GLY A 170 -6.79 5.74 0.83
N TYR A 171 -6.75 7.03 1.08
CA TYR A 171 -7.37 7.64 2.24
C TYR A 171 -8.11 8.91 1.87
N ARG A 172 -9.08 9.25 2.72
CA ARG A 172 -9.72 10.56 2.79
C ARG A 172 -9.94 10.93 4.25
N ASN A 173 -9.42 12.08 4.64
CA ASN A 173 -9.47 12.59 6.01
C ASN A 173 -8.96 11.54 6.99
N ASP A 174 -9.83 10.90 7.78
CA ASP A 174 -9.48 9.89 8.79
C ASP A 174 -9.77 8.45 8.35
N ILE A 175 -10.29 8.23 7.14
CA ILE A 175 -10.62 6.92 6.59
C ILE A 175 -9.50 6.44 5.65
N ALA A 176 -8.99 5.23 5.90
CA ALA A 176 -8.10 4.51 4.99
C ALA A 176 -8.80 3.23 4.48
N ALA A 177 -8.67 2.94 3.19
CA ALA A 177 -9.30 1.81 2.55
C ALA A 177 -8.41 1.21 1.46
N ALA A 178 -8.50 -0.10 1.27
CA ALA A 178 -7.84 -0.81 0.20
C ALA A 178 -8.77 -1.90 -0.38
N ALA A 179 -8.55 -2.23 -1.64
CA ALA A 179 -9.25 -3.32 -2.31
C ALA A 179 -8.33 -4.02 -3.30
N THR A 180 -8.68 -5.28 -3.57
CA THR A 180 -8.13 -6.06 -4.68
C THR A 180 -9.27 -6.70 -5.46
N THR A 181 -9.05 -6.96 -6.74
CA THR A 181 -9.96 -7.73 -7.59
C THR A 181 -9.14 -8.63 -8.49
N GLU A 182 -9.35 -9.93 -8.36
CA GLU A 182 -8.68 -10.94 -9.18
C GLU A 182 -9.05 -10.78 -10.66
N GLU A 183 -8.05 -10.89 -11.54
CA GLU A 183 -8.18 -10.64 -12.99
C GLU A 183 -8.87 -9.28 -13.32
N GLY A 184 -8.79 -8.34 -12.38
CA GLY A 184 -9.47 -7.04 -12.44
C GLY A 184 -8.78 -6.01 -13.33
N GLY A 185 -7.61 -6.32 -13.88
CA GLY A 185 -6.81 -5.40 -14.70
C GLY A 185 -5.96 -4.46 -13.87
N HIS A 186 -5.84 -3.21 -14.31
CA HIS A 186 -5.04 -2.21 -13.59
C HIS A 186 -5.75 -1.74 -12.34
N GLY A 187 -4.99 -1.25 -11.36
CA GLY A 187 -5.56 -0.80 -10.09
C GLY A 187 -6.68 0.24 -10.18
N GLY A 188 -6.69 1.06 -11.23
CA GLY A 188 -7.75 2.03 -11.49
C GLY A 188 -9.04 1.46 -12.10
N ASP A 189 -9.01 0.22 -12.60
CA ASP A 189 -10.09 -0.39 -13.38
C ASP A 189 -11.18 -0.95 -12.45
N ALA A 190 -10.83 -1.91 -11.58
CA ALA A 190 -11.79 -2.60 -10.70
C ALA A 190 -11.67 -2.20 -9.22
N ALA A 191 -10.46 -2.22 -8.65
CA ALA A 191 -10.25 -1.94 -7.23
C ALA A 191 -10.42 -0.45 -6.89
N GLY A 192 -10.03 0.44 -7.80
CA GLY A 192 -10.16 1.88 -7.63
C GLY A 192 -11.59 2.33 -7.32
N PRO A 193 -12.59 2.00 -8.16
CA PRO A 193 -13.99 2.31 -7.89
C PRO A 193 -14.50 1.79 -6.54
N ILE A 194 -14.06 0.61 -6.10
CA ILE A 194 -14.43 0.03 -4.80
C ILE A 194 -13.91 0.91 -3.66
N VAL A 195 -12.61 1.25 -3.67
CA VAL A 195 -12.02 2.12 -2.63
C VAL A 195 -12.65 3.51 -2.66
N ALA A 196 -12.84 4.10 -3.83
CA ALA A 196 -13.47 5.41 -3.96
C ALA A 196 -14.91 5.41 -3.42
N ALA A 197 -15.67 4.32 -3.58
CA ALA A 197 -17.00 4.19 -2.99
C ALA A 197 -16.95 4.24 -1.45
N VAL A 198 -16.00 3.52 -0.83
CA VAL A 198 -15.79 3.56 0.63
C VAL A 198 -15.39 4.97 1.09
N LEU A 199 -14.45 5.61 0.41
CA LEU A 199 -14.00 6.97 0.79
C LEU A 199 -15.09 8.05 0.62
N ARG A 200 -16.16 7.78 -0.15
CA ARG A 200 -17.31 8.70 -0.26
C ARG A 200 -18.25 8.61 0.94
N THR A 201 -18.23 7.52 1.71
CA THR A 201 -19.22 7.31 2.79
C THR A 201 -18.95 8.14 4.04
N GLY A 202 -17.73 8.65 4.21
CA GLY A 202 -17.34 9.41 5.39
C GLY A 202 -15.96 10.04 5.26
N GLY A 203 -15.53 10.68 6.35
CA GLY A 203 -14.33 11.50 6.42
C GLY A 203 -14.66 12.99 6.38
#